data_AF-A0AA38G8U6-F1
#
_entry.id   AF-A0AA38G8U6-F1
#
_cell.length_a   1.000
_cell.length_b   1.000
_cell.length_c   1.000
_cell.angle_alpha   90.00
_cell.angle_beta   90.00
_cell.angle_gamma   90.00
#
_symmetry.space_group_name_H-M   'P 1'
#
loop_
_entity.id
_entity.type
_entity.pdbx_description
1 polymer ?
#
loop_
_entity_poly.entity_id
_entity_poly.type
_entity_poly.pdbx_seq_one_letter_code
_entity_poly.pdbx_strand_id
1 'polypeptide(L)'
;LDVEKDRILEIACIITDGKLFEMVEGPDLIINQPEDYLSNMGEWCLEHHTASGLVEEVRKSKVTEGEAEQKVLEFVKKHTGHAQPLLAGNSIYMDFMFLR
;
A
#
# COMPACT_ATOMS: atom_id res chain seq x y z
N LEU A 1 -7.72 13.27 -1.36
CA LEU A 1 -6.31 12.83 -1.35
C LEU A 1 -5.47 13.89 -2.05
N ASP A 2 -4.34 14.22 -1.44
CA ASP A 2 -3.31 15.13 -1.90
C ASP A 2 -1.95 14.40 -1.80
N VAL A 3 -1.36 14.07 -2.94
CA VAL A 3 -0.12 13.27 -3.04
C VAL A 3 1.10 13.95 -2.40
N GLU A 4 1.05 15.27 -2.21
CA GLU A 4 2.13 16.03 -1.58
C GLU A 4 2.04 16.03 -0.04
N LYS A 5 0.89 15.63 0.52
CA LYS A 5 0.61 15.71 1.96
C LYS A 5 0.27 14.38 2.59
N ASP A 6 -0.55 13.58 1.92
CA ASP A 6 -1.04 12.31 2.41
C ASP A 6 0.05 11.23 2.29
N ARG A 7 -0.03 10.20 3.13
CA ARG A 7 0.95 9.11 3.19
C ARG A 7 0.28 7.75 3.09
N ILE A 8 1.02 6.77 2.57
CA ILE A 8 0.54 5.39 2.45
C ILE A 8 0.49 4.77 3.86
N LEU A 9 -0.69 4.28 4.25
CA LEU A 9 -0.91 3.61 5.54
C LEU A 9 -0.80 2.09 5.44
N GLU A 10 -1.13 1.54 4.28
CA GLU A 10 -1.21 0.11 4.04
C GLU A 10 -0.91 -0.17 2.56
N ILE A 11 -0.23 -1.28 2.28
CA ILE A 11 0.02 -1.75 0.92
C ILE A 11 -0.05 -3.28 0.87
N ALA A 12 -0.84 -3.77 -0.09
CA ALA A 12 -0.92 -5.19 -0.43
C ALA A 12 -0.59 -5.39 -1.91
N CYS A 13 0.06 -6.49 -2.25
CA CYS A 13 0.42 -6.82 -3.63
C CYS A 13 0.00 -8.25 -3.98
N ILE A 14 -0.58 -8.45 -5.16
CA ILE A 14 -0.94 -9.76 -5.70
C ILE A 14 -0.44 -9.80 -7.15
N ILE A 15 0.18 -10.91 -7.55
CA ILE A 15 0.61 -11.15 -8.93
C ILE A 15 -0.30 -12.19 -9.55
N THR A 16 -0.74 -11.94 -10.79
CA THR A 16 -1.64 -12.83 -11.53
C THR A 16 -1.10 -13.15 -12.91
N ASP A 17 -1.64 -14.19 -13.54
CA ASP A 17 -1.37 -14.56 -14.94
C ASP A 17 -2.05 -13.63 -15.98
N GLY A 18 -2.73 -12.58 -15.53
CA GLY A 18 -3.50 -11.66 -16.37
C GLY A 18 -4.87 -12.18 -16.79
N LYS A 19 -5.20 -13.45 -16.50
CA LYS A 19 -6.55 -14.04 -16.67
C LYS A 19 -7.24 -14.30 -15.34
N LEU A 20 -6.53 -14.07 -14.23
CA LEU A 20 -7.00 -14.25 -12.86
C LEU A 20 -7.28 -15.72 -12.49
N PHE A 21 -6.64 -16.67 -13.18
CA PHE A 21 -6.74 -18.09 -12.84
C PHE A 21 -5.70 -18.52 -11.81
N GLU A 22 -4.50 -17.97 -11.94
CA GLU A 22 -3.39 -18.19 -11.00
C GLU A 22 -3.05 -16.87 -10.32
N MET A 23 -2.88 -16.94 -9.00
CA MET A 23 -2.56 -15.78 -8.18
C MET A 23 -1.50 -16.16 -7.15
N VAL A 24 -0.55 -15.27 -6.96
CA VAL A 24 0.42 -15.33 -5.86
C VAL A 24 0.17 -14.11 -4.98
N GLU A 25 -0.25 -14.37 -3.74
CA GLU A 25 -0.39 -13.34 -2.73
C GLU A 25 0.99 -12.89 -2.26
N GLY A 26 1.17 -11.59 -2.21
CA GLY A 26 2.41 -10.94 -1.82
C GLY A 26 2.36 -10.40 -0.40
N PRO A 27 3.22 -9.42 -0.10
CA PRO A 27 3.20 -8.79 1.19
C PRO A 27 1.90 -7.99 1.36
N ASP A 28 1.34 -8.09 2.57
CA ASP A 28 0.28 -7.25 3.10
C ASP A 28 0.87 -6.51 4.32
N LEU A 29 1.08 -5.20 4.17
CA LEU A 29 1.93 -4.42 5.06
C LEU A 29 1.22 -3.17 5.51
N ILE A 30 1.11 -3.03 6.82
CA ILE A 30 0.72 -1.79 7.47
C ILE A 30 1.98 -0.96 7.71
N ILE A 31 1.99 0.27 7.24
CA ILE A 31 3.15 1.16 7.26
C ILE A 31 3.00 2.15 8.41
N ASN A 32 4.05 2.28 9.23
CA ASN A 32 4.05 3.24 10.32
C ASN A 32 4.10 4.67 9.77
N GLN A 33 3.25 5.54 10.32
CA GLN A 33 3.27 6.98 10.06
C GLN A 33 3.29 7.77 11.38
N PRO A 34 3.98 8.92 11.42
CA PRO A 34 3.94 9.82 12.57
C PRO A 34 2.52 10.27 12.92
N GLU A 35 2.26 10.53 14.20
CA GLU A 35 0.96 10.98 14.69
C GLU A 35 0.50 12.30 14.06
N ASP A 36 1.44 13.16 13.67
CA ASP A 36 1.13 14.41 12.95
C ASP A 36 0.44 14.14 11.61
N TYR A 37 0.77 13.05 10.90
CA TYR A 37 0.05 12.71 9.66
C TYR A 37 -1.34 12.14 9.96
N LEU A 38 -1.46 11.30 10.99
CA LEU A 38 -2.73 10.68 11.35
C LEU A 38 -3.75 11.70 11.86
N SER A 39 -3.29 12.69 12.64
CA SER A 39 -4.13 13.76 13.18
C SER A 39 -4.53 14.81 12.15
N ASN A 40 -3.78 14.93 11.05
CA ASN A 40 -4.10 15.83 9.94
C ASN A 40 -4.96 15.17 8.85
N MET A 41 -5.36 13.90 9.02
CA MET A 41 -6.32 13.26 8.11
C MET A 41 -7.67 14.00 8.14
N GLY A 42 -8.31 14.10 6.97
CA GLY A 42 -9.69 14.60 6.90
C GLY A 42 -10.67 13.72 7.69
N GLU A 43 -11.77 14.31 8.16
CA GLU A 43 -12.78 13.68 9.04
C GLU A 43 -13.21 12.28 8.54
N TRP A 44 -13.57 12.17 7.26
CA TRP A 44 -13.98 10.90 6.66
C TRP A 44 -12.89 9.82 6.73
N CYS A 45 -11.62 10.19 6.48
CA CYS A 45 -10.50 9.23 6.51
C CYS A 45 -10.25 8.76 7.94
N LEU A 46 -10.26 9.69 8.90
CA LEU A 46 -10.07 9.36 10.31
C LEU A 46 -11.19 8.43 10.82
N GLU A 47 -12.46 8.73 10.53
CA GLU A 47 -13.59 7.88 10.91
C GLU A 47 -13.46 6.48 10.27
N HIS A 48 -13.22 6.42 8.96
CA HIS A 48 -13.16 5.16 8.23
C HIS A 48 -12.01 4.27 8.69
N HIS A 49 -10.80 4.82 8.81
CA HIS A 49 -9.62 4.06 9.24
C HIS A 49 -9.61 3.75 10.74
N THR A 50 -10.29 4.54 11.56
CA THR A 50 -10.49 4.20 12.98
C THR A 50 -11.48 3.04 13.10
N ALA A 51 -12.58 3.07 12.34
CA ALA A 51 -13.59 2.02 12.35
C ALA A 51 -13.05 0.67 11.83
N SER A 52 -12.14 0.69 10.85
CA SER A 52 -11.47 -0.52 10.37
C SER A 52 -10.38 -1.05 11.32
N GLY A 53 -9.94 -0.23 12.29
CA GLY A 53 -8.81 -0.53 13.18
C GLY A 53 -7.44 -0.13 12.62
N LEU A 54 -7.37 0.32 11.35
CA LEU A 54 -6.12 0.62 10.66
C LEU A 54 -5.29 1.69 11.38
N VAL A 55 -5.92 2.73 11.95
CA VAL A 55 -5.19 3.78 12.69
C VAL A 55 -4.37 3.19 13.84
N GLU A 56 -4.95 2.25 14.59
CA GLU A 56 -4.26 1.61 15.71
C GLU A 56 -3.16 0.67 15.25
N GLU A 57 -3.35 0.02 14.11
CA GLU A 57 -2.33 -0.85 13.52
C GLU A 57 -1.15 -0.05 12.95
N VAL A 58 -1.40 1.08 12.31
CA VAL A 58 -0.37 2.02 11.83
C VAL A 58 0.49 2.50 13.00
N ARG A 59 -0.14 2.88 14.13
CA ARG A 59 0.58 3.29 15.36
C ARG A 59 1.47 2.18 15.92
N LYS A 60 1.04 0.92 15.80
CA LYS A 60 1.78 -0.26 16.30
C LYS A 60 2.81 -0.78 15.30
N SER A 61 2.65 -0.46 14.01
CA SER A 61 3.55 -0.92 12.97
C SER A 61 4.97 -0.40 13.21
N LYS A 62 5.93 -1.21 12.81
CA LYS A 62 7.36 -0.86 12.79
C LYS A 62 7.90 -0.79 11.36
N VAL A 63 7.05 -1.08 10.37
CA VAL A 63 7.45 -1.09 8.97
C VAL A 63 7.48 0.35 8.47
N THR A 64 8.64 0.80 8.04
CA THR A 64 8.83 2.09 7.38
C THR A 64 8.41 2.03 5.91
N GLU A 65 8.15 3.19 5.29
CA GLU A 65 7.86 3.27 3.85
C GLU A 65 8.96 2.60 3.00
N GLY A 66 10.24 2.82 3.34
CA GLY A 66 11.36 2.21 2.62
C GLY A 66 11.44 0.69 2.79
N GLU A 67 11.11 0.14 3.96
CA GLU A 67 11.03 -1.32 4.16
C GLU A 67 9.85 -1.92 3.40
N ALA A 68 8.71 -1.22 3.35
CA ALA A 68 7.55 -1.65 2.58
C ALA A 68 7.86 -1.67 1.07
N GLU A 69 8.47 -0.60 0.56
CA GLU A 69 8.94 -0.50 -0.82
C GLU A 69 9.86 -1.68 -1.17
N GLN A 70 10.89 -1.93 -0.35
CA GLN A 70 11.83 -3.03 -0.58
C GLN A 70 11.13 -4.38 -0.64
N LYS A 71 10.24 -4.68 0.31
CA LYS A 71 9.50 -5.95 0.36
C LYS A 71 8.61 -6.14 -0.87
N VAL A 72 7.91 -5.08 -1.30
CA VAL A 72 7.07 -5.14 -2.50
C VAL A 72 7.93 -5.31 -3.76
N LEU A 73 9.03 -4.56 -3.89
CA LEU A 73 9.94 -4.69 -5.03
C LEU A 73 10.58 -6.08 -5.12
N GLU A 74 11.02 -6.64 -3.99
CA GLU A 74 11.57 -8.00 -3.93
C GLU A 74 10.52 -9.04 -4.34
N PHE A 75 9.28 -8.90 -3.83
CA PHE A 75 8.18 -9.77 -4.19
C PHE A 75 7.87 -9.71 -5.70
N VAL A 76 7.76 -8.51 -6.27
CA VAL A 76 7.50 -8.32 -7.70
C VAL A 76 8.64 -8.92 -8.53
N LYS A 77 9.89 -8.54 -8.26
CA LYS A 77 11.06 -9.05 -9.00
C LYS A 77 11.17 -10.58 -8.97
N LYS A 78 10.90 -11.19 -7.81
CA LYS A 78 10.96 -12.64 -7.65
C LYS A 78 9.97 -13.38 -8.56
N HIS A 79 8.80 -12.82 -8.79
CA HIS A 79 7.71 -13.52 -9.50
C HIS A 79 7.52 -13.05 -10.95
N THR A 80 8.01 -11.87 -11.32
CA THR A 80 7.93 -11.38 -12.71
C THR A 80 9.24 -11.55 -13.48
N GLY A 81 10.36 -11.77 -12.80
CA GLY A 81 11.67 -11.94 -13.44
C GLY A 81 12.02 -10.72 -14.31
N HIS A 82 12.20 -10.95 -15.62
CA HIS A 82 12.47 -9.89 -16.61
C HIS A 82 11.23 -9.36 -17.33
N ALA A 83 10.04 -9.87 -17.00
CA ALA A 83 8.80 -9.35 -17.56
C ALA A 83 8.53 -7.92 -17.08
N GLN A 84 7.80 -7.16 -17.88
CA GLN A 84 7.28 -5.84 -17.52
C GLN A 84 5.79 -5.98 -17.17
N PRO A 85 5.44 -6.30 -15.91
CA PRO A 85 4.06 -6.43 -15.51
C PRO A 85 3.33 -5.09 -15.63
N LEU A 86 2.02 -5.15 -15.87
CA LEU A 86 1.15 -3.98 -15.80
C LEU A 86 0.61 -3.84 -14.39
N LEU A 87 0.55 -2.60 -13.88
CA LEU A 87 -0.15 -2.31 -12.64
C LEU A 87 -1.66 -2.40 -12.87
N ALA A 88 -2.37 -3.15 -12.03
CA ALA A 88 -3.79 -3.40 -12.16
C ALA A 88 -4.49 -3.29 -10.81
N GLY A 89 -5.71 -2.74 -10.82
CA GLY A 89 -6.54 -2.56 -9.63
C GLY A 89 -7.72 -1.65 -9.91
N ASN A 90 -8.63 -1.52 -8.94
CA ASN A 90 -9.77 -0.61 -9.06
C ASN A 90 -9.32 0.83 -8.79
N SER A 91 -9.62 1.77 -9.70
CA SER A 91 -9.17 3.17 -9.60
C SER A 91 -7.64 3.33 -9.44
N ILE A 92 -6.87 2.37 -9.98
CA ILE A 92 -5.42 2.19 -9.78
C ILE A 92 -4.56 3.42 -10.13
N TYR A 93 -5.10 4.36 -10.90
CA TYR A 93 -4.41 5.63 -11.19
C TYR A 93 -4.07 6.39 -9.91
N MET A 94 -4.93 6.37 -8.88
CA MET A 94 -4.63 7.06 -7.62
C MET A 94 -3.44 6.39 -6.92
N ASP A 95 -3.45 5.07 -6.78
CA ASP A 95 -2.35 4.28 -6.21
C ASP A 95 -1.05 4.54 -6.98
N PHE A 96 -1.11 4.51 -8.32
CA PHE A 96 0.03 4.80 -9.17
C PHE A 96 0.64 6.18 -8.88
N MET A 97 -0.18 7.19 -8.61
CA MET A 97 0.32 8.54 -8.30
C MET A 97 1.09 8.59 -6.97
N PHE A 98 0.76 7.76 -5.98
CA PHE A 98 1.51 7.65 -4.72
C PHE A 98 2.78 6.78 -4.84
N LEU A 99 2.84 5.87 -5.81
CA LEU A 99 3.99 5.00 -6.06
C LEU A 99 5.09 5.65 -6.93
N ARG A 100 4.86 6.86 -7.45
CA ARG A 100 5.82 7.58 -8.30
C ARG A 100 6.90 8.29 -7.51
#